data_AF-A0A9E5L3D1-F1
#
_entry.id   AF-A0A9E5L3D1-F1
#
_cell.length_a   1.000
_cell.length_b   1.000
_cell.length_c   1.000
_cell.angle_alpha   90.00
_cell.angle_beta   90.00
_cell.angle_gamma   90.00
#
_symmetry.space_group_name_H-M   'P 1'
#
loop_
_entity.id
_entity.type
_entity.pdbx_description
1 polymer ?
#
loop_
_entity_poly.entity_id
_entity_poly.type
_entity_poly.pdbx_seq_one_letter_code
_entity_poly.pdbx_strand_id
1 'polypeptide(L)'
;MKLTEQGVHFNSPYDGSKHFFTPENVVDIQCNLGSDIMMVLDVCSPADADKKTIEEHMHMTHRRAKRAFDHFQKKYDKERGVLFPIVQ
;
A
#
# COMPACT_ATOMS: atom_id res chain seq x y z
N MET A 1 3.99 13.88 -5.06
CA MET A 1 3.16 12.80 -4.49
C MET A 1 2.04 13.43 -3.66
N LYS A 2 0.82 12.89 -3.72
CA LYS A 2 -0.29 13.35 -2.88
C LYS A 2 -0.97 12.16 -2.22
N LEU A 3 -0.98 12.14 -0.90
CA LEU A 3 -1.62 11.11 -0.08
C LEU A 3 -3.11 11.41 0.10
N THR A 4 -3.96 10.39 -0.06
CA THR A 4 -5.38 10.44 0.31
C THR A 4 -5.77 9.15 1.02
N GLU A 5 -6.96 9.11 1.63
CA GLU A 5 -7.46 7.88 2.25
C GLU A 5 -7.60 6.73 1.22
N GLN A 6 -8.01 7.04 -0.01
CA GLN A 6 -8.19 6.04 -1.05
C GLN A 6 -6.85 5.43 -1.53
N GLY A 7 -5.76 6.21 -1.51
CA GLY A 7 -4.48 5.80 -2.08
C GLY A 7 -3.45 6.93 -2.18
N VAL A 8 -2.52 6.80 -3.12
CA VAL A 8 -1.42 7.74 -3.34
C VAL A 8 -1.37 8.12 -4.82
N HIS A 9 -1.41 9.42 -5.10
CA HIS A 9 -1.08 9.94 -6.42
C HIS A 9 0.42 10.16 -6.54
N PHE A 10 1.00 9.60 -7.58
CA PHE A 10 2.41 9.69 -7.92
C PHE A 10 2.58 10.20 -9.35
N ASN A 11 3.58 11.06 -9.57
CA ASN A 11 3.94 11.49 -10.91
C ASN A 11 5.28 10.84 -11.23
N SER A 12 5.35 10.16 -12.36
CA SER A 12 6.58 9.53 -12.85
C SER A 12 7.64 10.60 -13.14
N PRO A 13 8.87 10.45 -12.62
CA PRO A 13 9.96 11.38 -12.92
C PRO A 13 10.52 11.18 -14.33
N TYR A 14 10.18 10.07 -15.02
CA TYR A 14 10.71 9.75 -16.34
C TYR A 14 9.92 10.43 -17.47
N ASP A 15 8.61 10.54 -17.33
CA ASP A 15 7.70 11.02 -18.39
C ASP A 15 6.58 11.96 -17.88
N GLY A 16 6.52 12.23 -16.58
CA GLY A 16 5.49 13.08 -15.98
C GLY A 16 4.09 12.46 -15.91
N SER A 17 3.94 11.18 -16.28
CA SER A 17 2.66 10.48 -16.23
C SER A 17 2.14 10.37 -14.79
N LYS A 18 0.81 10.42 -14.63
CA LYS A 18 0.15 10.36 -13.32
C LYS A 18 -0.33 8.95 -13.05
N HIS A 19 0.11 8.39 -11.94
CA HIS A 19 -0.32 7.09 -11.44
C HIS A 19 -1.06 7.24 -10.13
N PHE A 20 -2.02 6.36 -9.91
CA PHE A 20 -2.75 6.28 -8.65
C PHE A 20 -2.63 4.88 -8.07
N PHE A 21 -2.00 4.78 -6.91
CA PHE A 21 -1.79 3.53 -6.19
C PHE A 21 -2.81 3.39 -5.07
N THR A 22 -3.59 2.32 -5.10
CA THR A 22 -4.51 1.93 -4.03
C THR A 22 -4.01 0.66 -3.36
N PRO A 23 -4.45 0.34 -2.13
CA PRO A 23 -4.12 -0.93 -1.50
C PRO A 23 -4.41 -2.15 -2.38
N GLU A 24 -5.49 -2.13 -3.16
CA GLU A 24 -5.91 -3.23 -4.02
C GLU A 24 -5.02 -3.34 -5.26
N ASN A 25 -4.77 -2.24 -5.98
CA ASN A 25 -4.00 -2.32 -7.22
C ASN A 25 -2.51 -2.57 -6.97
N VAL A 26 -1.98 -2.18 -5.80
CA VAL A 26 -0.61 -2.50 -5.38
C VAL A 26 -0.46 -4.00 -5.13
N VAL A 27 -1.49 -4.67 -4.58
CA VAL A 27 -1.53 -6.14 -4.51
C VAL A 27 -1.55 -6.72 -5.92
N ASP A 28 -2.41 -6.23 -6.81
CA ASP A 28 -2.51 -6.74 -8.18
C ASP A 28 -1.21 -6.62 -8.97
N ILE A 29 -0.52 -5.50 -8.83
CA ILE A 29 0.80 -5.28 -9.46
C ILE A 29 1.81 -6.30 -8.93
N GLN A 30 1.87 -6.53 -7.62
CA GLN A 30 2.81 -7.47 -7.03
C GLN A 30 2.52 -8.94 -7.41
N CYS A 31 1.23 -9.32 -7.51
CA CYS A 31 0.79 -10.60 -8.06
C CYS A 31 1.24 -10.77 -9.52
N ASN A 32 1.00 -9.76 -10.36
CA ASN A 32 1.41 -9.78 -11.77
C ASN A 32 2.94 -9.85 -11.95
N LEU A 33 3.70 -9.29 -11.02
CA LEU A 33 5.16 -9.41 -10.98
C LEU A 33 5.64 -10.80 -10.52
N GLY A 34 4.74 -11.66 -10.01
CA GLY A 34 5.08 -12.99 -9.50
C GLY A 34 5.84 -12.95 -8.18
N SER A 35 5.58 -11.94 -7.35
CA SER A 35 6.30 -11.72 -6.09
C SER A 35 6.05 -12.84 -5.08
N ASP A 36 7.11 -13.39 -4.49
CA ASP A 36 7.00 -14.39 -3.43
C ASP A 36 6.52 -13.82 -2.09
N ILE A 37 7.01 -12.63 -1.78
CA ILE A 37 6.62 -11.88 -0.59
C ILE A 37 6.17 -10.51 -1.06
N MET A 38 4.93 -10.18 -0.75
CA MET A 38 4.26 -8.94 -1.09
C MET A 38 4.06 -8.11 0.17
N MET A 39 4.14 -6.79 0.04
CA MET A 39 3.94 -5.87 1.16
C MET A 39 2.67 -5.06 0.96
N VAL A 40 1.96 -4.78 2.05
CA VAL A 40 0.84 -3.83 2.03
C VAL A 40 1.34 -2.41 1.74
N LEU A 41 0.49 -1.59 1.12
CA LEU A 41 0.76 -0.16 0.96
C LEU A 41 0.60 0.56 2.31
N ASP A 42 1.69 1.06 2.87
CA ASP A 42 1.73 1.79 4.13
C ASP A 42 1.90 3.32 3.95
N VAL A 43 2.00 4.02 5.08
CA VAL A 43 2.30 5.45 5.14
C VAL A 43 3.46 5.67 6.11
N CYS A 44 4.66 5.79 5.57
CA CYS A 44 5.85 6.11 6.36
C CYS A 44 5.81 7.56 6.83
N SER A 45 5.69 7.76 8.15
CA SER A 45 5.77 9.09 8.76
C SER A 45 7.19 9.65 8.70
N PRO A 46 7.37 10.97 8.50
CA PRO A 46 8.64 11.63 8.75
C PRO A 46 9.13 11.40 10.18
N ALA A 47 10.44 11.29 10.38
CA ALA A 47 11.03 11.03 11.70
C ALA A 47 10.79 12.15 12.73
N ASP A 48 10.53 13.37 12.25
CA ASP A 48 10.24 14.57 13.04
C ASP A 48 8.74 14.88 13.14
N ALA A 49 7.87 14.00 12.64
CA ALA A 49 6.43 14.17 12.73
C ALA A 49 5.94 14.16 14.19
N ASP A 50 4.91 14.95 14.48
CA ASP A 50 4.29 14.92 15.79
C ASP A 50 3.54 13.59 16.04
N LYS A 51 3.31 13.29 17.32
CA LYS A 51 2.63 12.05 17.73
C LYS A 51 1.25 11.89 17.07
N LYS A 52 0.52 12.99 16.89
CA LYS A 52 -0.83 12.97 16.31
C LYS A 52 -0.77 12.55 14.84
N THR A 53 0.17 13.10 14.09
CA THR A 53 0.41 12.78 12.68
C THR A 53 0.84 11.32 12.53
N ILE A 54 1.73 10.85 13.40
CA ILE A 54 2.16 9.45 13.43
C ILE A 54 0.97 8.52 13.68
N GLU A 55 0.11 8.85 14.66
CA GLU A 55 -1.09 8.08 14.99
C GLU A 55 -2.08 8.05 13.81
N GLU A 56 -2.29 9.19 13.13
CA GLU A 56 -3.13 9.28 11.93
C GLU A 56 -2.60 8.40 10.78
N HIS A 57 -1.28 8.43 10.52
CA HIS A 57 -0.63 7.60 9.50
C HIS A 57 -0.66 6.11 9.85
N MET A 58 -0.45 5.75 11.12
CA MET A 58 -0.58 4.37 11.60
C MET A 58 -2.01 3.85 11.37
N HIS A 59 -3.02 4.62 11.75
CA HIS A 59 -4.42 4.24 11.52
C HIS A 59 -4.75 4.12 10.03
N MET A 60 -4.22 5.01 9.19
CA MET A 60 -4.38 4.91 7.74
C MET A 60 -3.73 3.63 7.20
N THR A 61 -2.51 3.32 7.63
CA THR A 61 -1.81 2.07 7.28
C THR A 61 -2.63 0.86 7.69
N HIS A 62 -3.24 0.85 8.88
CA HIS A 62 -4.06 -0.27 9.34
C HIS A 62 -5.31 -0.47 8.46
N ARG A 63 -6.02 0.61 8.10
CA ARG A 63 -7.17 0.55 7.19
C ARG A 63 -6.77 0.06 5.79
N ARG A 64 -5.61 0.48 5.30
CA ARG A 64 -5.05 0.03 4.01
C ARG A 64 -4.65 -1.44 4.05
N ALA A 65 -4.00 -1.88 5.12
CA ALA A 65 -3.63 -3.27 5.31
C ALA A 65 -4.86 -4.18 5.29
N LYS A 66 -5.96 -3.76 5.95
CA LYS A 66 -7.23 -4.50 5.90
C LYS A 66 -7.78 -4.60 4.47
N ARG A 67 -7.82 -3.50 3.73
CA ARG A 67 -8.28 -3.49 2.32
C ARG A 67 -7.42 -4.39 1.42
N ALA A 68 -6.10 -4.31 1.56
CA ALA A 68 -5.15 -5.14 0.82
C ALA A 68 -5.35 -6.63 1.14
N PHE A 69 -5.52 -6.97 2.42
CA PHE A 69 -5.78 -8.34 2.85
C PHE A 69 -7.11 -8.88 2.33
N ASP A 70 -8.21 -8.13 2.50
CA ASP A 70 -9.54 -8.53 2.01
C ASP A 70 -9.56 -8.73 0.48
N HIS A 71 -8.73 -7.98 -0.26
CA HIS A 71 -8.55 -8.13 -1.70
C HIS A 71 -7.69 -9.34 -2.06
N PHE A 72 -6.54 -9.50 -1.41
CA PHE A 72 -5.61 -10.60 -1.63
C PHE A 72 -6.20 -11.96 -1.25
N GLN A 73 -7.00 -12.02 -0.18
CA GLN A 73 -7.64 -13.26 0.30
C GLN A 73 -8.49 -13.93 -0.80
N LYS A 74 -9.12 -13.14 -1.67
CA LYS A 74 -9.92 -13.65 -2.80
C LYS A 74 -9.08 -14.30 -3.91
N LYS A 75 -7.76 -14.05 -3.89
CA LYS A 75 -6.79 -14.50 -4.90
C LYS A 75 -5.84 -15.55 -4.36
N TYR A 76 -5.78 -15.73 -3.04
CA TYR A 76 -4.78 -16.54 -2.35
C TYR A 76 -4.54 -17.92 -2.98
N ASP A 77 -5.61 -18.64 -3.33
CA ASP A 77 -5.50 -19.99 -3.91
C ASP A 77 -4.90 -20.04 -5.33
N LYS A 78 -4.85 -18.90 -6.03
CA LYS A 78 -4.38 -18.78 -7.41
C LYS A 78 -3.00 -18.13 -7.52
N GLU A 79 -2.57 -17.44 -6.47
CA GLU A 79 -1.33 -16.66 -6.43
C GLU A 79 -0.25 -17.45 -5.67
N ARG A 80 1.01 -17.31 -6.09
CA ARG A 80 2.13 -18.06 -5.47
C ARG A 80 2.60 -17.47 -4.15
N GLY A 81 2.50 -16.14 -3.99
CA GLY A 81 3.14 -15.41 -2.92
C GLY A 81 2.30 -15.23 -1.66
N VAL A 82 2.88 -14.58 -0.65
CA VAL A 82 2.22 -14.22 0.61
C VAL A 82 2.23 -12.71 0.82
N LEU A 83 1.19 -12.17 1.47
CA LEU A 83 1.07 -10.73 1.77
C LEU A 83 1.41 -10.44 3.23
N PHE A 84 2.40 -9.59 3.45
CA PHE A 84 2.89 -9.22 4.78
C PHE A 84 2.37 -7.85 5.22
N PRO A 85 1.96 -7.70 6.50
CA PRO A 85 1.64 -6.40 7.08
C PRO A 85 2.92 -5.61 7.40
N ILE A 86 2.77 -4.29 7.59
CA ILE A 86 3.83 -3.40 8.05
C ILE A 86 3.38 -2.78 9.38
N VAL A 87 4.23 -2.91 10.41
CA VAL A 87 4.07 -2.21 11.69
C VAL A 87 4.63 -0.79 11.55
N GLN A 88 3.84 0.21 11.97
CA GLN A 88 4.20 1.63 11.99
C GLN A 88 4.56 2.09 13.39
#